data_AF-A0AAV8VHQ3-F1
#
_entry.id   AF-A0AAV8VHQ3-F1
#
_cell.length_a   1.000
_cell.length_b   1.000
_cell.length_c   1.000
_cell.angle_alpha   90.00
_cell.angle_beta   90.00
_cell.angle_gamma   90.00
#
_symmetry.space_group_name_H-M   'P 1'
#
loop_
_entity.id
_entity.type
_entity.pdbx_description
1 polymer ?
#
loop_
_entity_poly.entity_id
_entity_poly.type
_entity_poly.pdbx_seq_one_letter_code
_entity_poly.pdbx_strand_id
1 'polypeptide(L)'
;MLFIFYDLETRQEKQLEEGSYLHEADLCVFKQCCDTCLNTTVEICKKCCARLQVLKVKPIDRFMEFILNQRKIFKQVVVIAHNGQAFDRQFILNYILTAPDLNPDLIMRGTKIIMMRLENVKFLDSTNYFPIA
;
A
#
# COMPACT_ATOMS: atom_id res chain seq x y z
N MET A 1 16.34 -5.24 1.09
CA MET A 1 15.18 -4.46 0.59
C MET A 1 13.96 -5.36 0.50
N LEU A 2 12.77 -4.81 0.71
CA LEU A 2 11.48 -5.50 0.55
C LEU A 2 10.64 -4.77 -0.51
N PHE A 3 10.01 -5.53 -1.41
CA PHE A 3 8.99 -5.05 -2.32
C PHE A 3 7.64 -5.61 -1.92
N ILE A 4 6.62 -4.76 -1.91
CA ILE A 4 5.23 -5.11 -1.62
C ILE A 4 4.40 -4.58 -2.79
N PHE A 5 3.68 -5.46 -3.47
CA PHE A 5 2.75 -5.14 -4.55
C PHE A 5 1.36 -5.38 -4.05
N TYR A 6 0.51 -4.37 -4.03
CA TYR A 6 -0.83 -4.48 -3.45
C TYR A 6 -1.89 -3.96 -4.40
N ASP A 7 -3.10 -4.44 -4.16
CA ASP A 7 -4.33 -4.04 -4.82
C ASP A 7 -5.44 -3.98 -3.77
N LEU A 8 -6.35 -3.03 -3.93
CA LEU A 8 -7.47 -2.82 -3.01
C LEU A 8 -8.79 -2.96 -3.78
N GLU A 9 -9.70 -3.76 -3.26
CA GLU A 9 -11.10 -3.66 -3.67
C GLU A 9 -11.81 -2.65 -2.77
N THR A 10 -12.71 -1.89 -3.37
CA THR A 10 -13.44 -0.83 -2.69
C THR A 10 -14.92 -0.91 -2.99
N ARG A 11 -15.74 -0.52 -2.02
CA ARG A 11 -17.20 -0.41 -2.16
C ARG A 11 -17.67 0.99 -1.82
N GLN A 12 -18.84 1.35 -2.34
CA GLN A 12 -19.49 2.65 -2.14
C GLN A 12 -20.92 2.47 -1.57
N GLU A 13 -21.10 1.56 -0.62
CA GLU A 13 -22.44 1.24 -0.10
C GLU A 13 -22.97 2.27 0.91
N LYS A 14 -22.08 3.03 1.55
CA LYS A 14 -22.44 3.93 2.65
C LYS A 14 -22.68 5.35 2.14
N GLN A 15 -23.92 5.83 2.24
CA GLN A 15 -24.27 7.21 1.90
C GLN A 15 -23.97 8.15 3.06
N LEU A 16 -23.35 9.29 2.76
CA LEU A 16 -23.11 10.41 3.66
C LEU A 16 -24.33 11.34 3.69
N GLU A 17 -24.46 12.16 4.74
CA GLU A 17 -25.59 13.08 4.94
C GLU A 17 -25.76 14.08 3.77
N GLU A 18 -24.67 14.41 3.08
CA GLU A 18 -24.63 15.28 1.91
C GLU A 18 -25.06 14.59 0.59
N GLY A 19 -25.46 13.31 0.66
CA GLY A 19 -25.92 12.52 -0.48
C GLY A 19 -24.81 11.82 -1.27
N SER A 20 -23.53 12.12 -1.01
CA SER A 20 -22.37 11.42 -1.60
C SER A 20 -22.13 10.05 -0.98
N TYR A 21 -21.48 9.12 -1.70
CA TYR A 21 -21.13 7.80 -1.17
C TYR A 21 -19.69 7.74 -0.67
N LEU A 22 -19.49 7.20 0.53
CA LEU A 22 -18.17 6.96 1.11
C LEU A 22 -17.54 5.73 0.46
N HIS A 23 -16.33 5.90 -0.07
CA HIS A 23 -15.52 4.78 -0.51
C HIS A 23 -14.90 4.11 0.72
N GLU A 24 -15.10 2.80 0.87
CA GLU A 24 -14.48 1.99 1.91
C GLU A 24 -13.76 0.81 1.26
N ALA A 25 -12.52 0.55 1.66
CA ALA A 25 -11.78 -0.63 1.22
C ALA A 25 -12.29 -1.87 1.99
N ASP A 26 -12.74 -2.89 1.27
CA ASP A 26 -13.24 -4.15 1.84
C ASP A 26 -12.23 -5.29 1.75
N LEU A 27 -11.31 -5.24 0.78
CA LEU A 27 -10.26 -6.23 0.59
C LEU A 27 -8.93 -5.56 0.26
N CYS A 28 -7.86 -6.03 0.90
CA CYS A 28 -6.49 -5.75 0.48
C CYS A 28 -5.80 -7.07 0.16
N VAL A 29 -5.31 -7.20 -1.08
CA VAL A 29 -4.48 -8.33 -1.50
C VAL A 29 -3.10 -7.79 -1.79
N PHE A 30 -2.07 -8.40 -1.20
CA PHE A 30 -0.71 -8.02 -1.54
C PHE A 30 0.22 -9.21 -1.69
N LYS A 31 1.16 -9.07 -2.62
CA LYS A 31 2.32 -9.94 -2.78
C LYS A 31 3.58 -9.25 -2.31
N GLN A 32 4.52 -10.00 -1.76
CA GLN A 32 5.80 -9.46 -1.33
C GLN A 32 6.98 -10.34 -1.68
N CYS A 33 8.12 -9.69 -1.92
CA CYS A 33 9.39 -10.34 -2.16
C CYS A 33 10.54 -9.47 -1.66
N CYS A 34 11.52 -10.10 -1.00
CA CYS A 34 12.77 -9.43 -0.65
C CYS A 34 13.86 -9.74 -1.67
N ASP A 35 14.95 -9.00 -1.57
CA ASP A 35 16.20 -9.25 -2.29
C ASP A 35 16.66 -10.72 -2.32
N THR A 36 16.39 -11.50 -1.26
CA THR A 36 16.77 -12.91 -1.18
C THR A 36 15.84 -13.86 -1.95
N CYS A 37 14.55 -13.53 -2.10
CA CYS A 37 13.57 -14.41 -2.74
C CYS A 37 13.04 -13.89 -4.08
N LEU A 38 13.47 -12.72 -4.53
CA LEU A 38 12.98 -12.07 -5.76
C LEU A 38 13.00 -12.99 -6.98
N ASN A 39 14.07 -13.79 -7.13
CA ASN A 39 14.28 -14.68 -8.26
C ASN A 39 13.95 -16.16 -7.94
N THR A 40 13.16 -16.41 -6.89
CA THR A 40 12.78 -17.77 -6.50
C THR A 40 11.28 -17.94 -6.50
N THR A 41 10.81 -19.16 -6.75
CA THR A 41 9.38 -19.53 -6.80
C THR A 41 8.81 -19.92 -5.43
N VAL A 42 9.51 -19.60 -4.34
CA VAL A 42 9.07 -19.99 -2.98
C VAL A 42 7.80 -19.26 -2.56
N GLU A 43 6.87 -19.98 -1.94
CA GLU A 43 5.66 -19.37 -1.37
C GLU A 43 5.92 -18.71 -0.02
N ILE A 44 6.87 -19.25 0.75
CA ILE A 44 7.25 -18.75 2.07
C ILE A 44 8.76 -18.48 2.08
N CYS A 45 9.13 -17.24 2.33
CA CYS A 45 10.51 -16.84 2.51
C CYS A 45 10.87 -16.83 4.00
N LYS A 46 12.07 -17.31 4.38
CA LYS A 46 12.56 -17.22 5.77
C LYS A 46 12.71 -15.78 6.27
N LYS A 47 12.88 -14.80 5.36
CA LYS A 47 13.15 -13.39 5.67
C LYS A 47 11.91 -12.50 5.58
N CYS A 48 11.14 -12.61 4.50
CA CYS A 48 9.93 -11.81 4.30
C CYS A 48 8.63 -12.60 4.52
N CYS A 49 8.67 -13.83 4.99
CA CYS A 49 7.51 -14.67 5.27
C CYS A 49 6.68 -15.01 4.00
N ALA A 50 5.39 -15.31 4.19
CA ALA A 50 4.49 -15.72 3.12
C ALA A 50 4.37 -14.64 2.03
N ARG A 51 4.47 -15.08 0.78
CA ARG A 51 4.53 -14.21 -0.39
C ARG A 51 3.19 -13.56 -0.70
N LEU A 52 2.07 -14.23 -0.49
CA LEU A 52 0.72 -13.71 -0.72
C LEU A 52 0.03 -13.48 0.63
N GLN A 53 -0.66 -12.36 0.76
CA GLN A 53 -1.45 -11.99 1.91
C GLN A 53 -2.80 -11.45 1.45
N VAL A 54 -3.86 -11.82 2.17
CA VAL A 54 -5.24 -11.44 1.87
C VAL A 54 -5.90 -10.92 3.15
N LEU A 55 -6.20 -9.62 3.19
CA LEU A 55 -6.74 -8.92 4.34
C LEU A 55 -8.20 -8.53 4.07
N LYS A 56 -9.13 -9.12 4.83
CA LYS A 56 -10.59 -8.89 4.69
C LYS A 56 -11.21 -8.03 5.80
N VAL A 57 -10.51 -7.88 6.93
CA VAL A 57 -11.03 -7.19 8.11
C VAL A 57 -10.12 -6.02 8.40
N LYS A 58 -10.67 -4.80 8.34
CA LYS A 58 -9.90 -3.55 8.46
C LYS A 58 -8.65 -3.57 7.55
N PRO A 59 -8.83 -3.73 6.23
CA PRO A 59 -7.74 -4.02 5.31
C PRO A 59 -6.64 -2.96 5.34
N ILE A 60 -7.02 -1.68 5.43
CA ILE A 60 -6.06 -0.56 5.49
C ILE A 60 -5.23 -0.60 6.77
N ASP A 61 -5.88 -0.72 7.94
CA ASP A 61 -5.18 -0.73 9.23
C ASP A 61 -4.17 -1.88 9.31
N ARG A 62 -4.59 -3.09 8.95
CA ARG A 62 -3.73 -4.28 8.96
C ARG A 62 -2.59 -4.18 7.95
N PHE A 63 -2.86 -3.61 6.78
CA PHE A 63 -1.84 -3.41 5.76
C PHE A 63 -0.78 -2.40 6.21
N MET A 64 -1.21 -1.30 6.82
CA MET A 64 -0.30 -0.28 7.35
C MET A 64 0.49 -0.79 8.55
N GLU A 65 -0.14 -1.51 9.48
CA GLU A 65 0.57 -2.17 10.57
C GLU A 65 1.65 -3.13 10.03
N PHE A 66 1.31 -3.91 9.01
CA PHE A 66 2.27 -4.78 8.34
C PHE A 66 3.47 -3.99 7.79
N ILE A 67 3.23 -2.94 7.01
CA ILE A 67 4.29 -2.10 6.42
C ILE A 67 5.16 -1.46 7.53
N LEU A 68 4.54 -0.90 8.57
CA LEU A 68 5.23 -0.25 9.69
C LEU A 68 6.07 -1.25 10.50
N ASN A 69 5.70 -2.53 10.53
CA ASN A 69 6.53 -3.58 11.10
C ASN A 69 7.68 -3.97 10.17
N GLN A 70 7.43 -4.09 8.86
CA GLN A 70 8.49 -4.38 7.88
C GLN A 70 9.55 -3.27 7.82
N ARG A 71 9.16 -2.01 8.04
CA ARG A 71 10.10 -0.87 8.06
C ARG A 71 11.19 -1.01 9.13
N LYS A 72 10.92 -1.74 10.23
CA LYS A 72 11.88 -2.00 11.32
C LYS A 72 12.88 -3.11 10.96
N ILE A 73 12.50 -4.02 10.05
CA ILE A 73 13.28 -5.21 9.68
C ILE A 73 14.14 -4.93 8.45
N PHE A 74 13.59 -4.19 7.48
CA PHE A 74 14.24 -3.95 6.21
C PHE A 74 14.81 -2.54 6.14
N LYS A 75 16.05 -2.41 5.64
CA LYS A 75 16.67 -1.10 5.36
C LYS A 75 15.82 -0.20 4.45
N GLN A 76 15.02 -0.80 3.57
CA GLN A 76 14.13 -0.10 2.65
C GLN A 76 12.94 -0.99 2.30
N VAL A 77 11.74 -0.41 2.32
CA VAL A 77 10.49 -1.01 1.89
C VAL A 77 9.93 -0.21 0.73
N VAL A 78 9.60 -0.87 -0.38
CA VAL A 78 8.98 -0.25 -1.55
C VAL A 78 7.61 -0.88 -1.76
N VAL A 79 6.57 -0.07 -1.58
CA VAL A 79 5.17 -0.45 -1.69
C VAL A 79 4.63 0.08 -3.02
N ILE A 80 4.09 -0.79 -3.86
CA ILE A 80 3.72 -0.50 -5.25
C ILE A 80 2.24 -0.88 -5.41
N ALA A 81 1.40 0.11 -5.71
CA ALA A 81 -0.01 -0.12 -6.02
C ALA A 81 -0.19 -0.63 -7.45
N HIS A 82 -1.16 -1.53 -7.66
CA HIS A 82 -1.66 -1.89 -8.99
C HIS A 82 -2.67 -0.80 -9.44
N ASN A 83 -2.15 0.29 -10.04
CA ASN A 83 -2.92 1.50 -10.42
C ASN A 83 -3.44 2.35 -9.25
N GLY A 84 -2.53 2.86 -8.43
CA GLY A 84 -2.86 3.67 -7.25
C GLY A 84 -3.36 5.11 -7.52
N GLN A 85 -3.55 5.51 -8.78
CA GLN A 85 -3.92 6.89 -9.14
C GLN A 85 -5.39 7.24 -8.83
N ALA A 86 -6.22 6.24 -8.50
CA ALA A 86 -7.62 6.43 -8.15
C ALA A 86 -7.77 6.73 -6.64
N PHE A 87 -8.07 5.70 -5.83
CA PHE A 87 -8.42 5.86 -4.41
C PHE A 87 -7.42 5.22 -3.46
N ASP A 88 -6.65 4.21 -3.90
CA ASP A 88 -5.83 3.40 -3.01
C ASP A 88 -4.86 4.21 -2.16
N ARG A 89 -4.22 5.19 -2.80
CA ARG A 89 -3.27 6.07 -2.12
C ARG A 89 -3.92 7.06 -1.19
N GLN A 90 -5.18 7.42 -1.42
CA GLN A 90 -5.93 8.29 -0.51
C GLN A 90 -6.22 7.55 0.80
N PHE A 91 -6.52 6.26 0.76
CA PHE A 91 -6.69 5.46 1.99
C PHE A 91 -5.41 5.37 2.80
N ILE A 92 -4.28 5.09 2.14
CA ILE A 92 -2.96 5.04 2.77
C ILE A 92 -2.56 6.41 3.34
N LEU A 93 -2.75 7.48 2.57
CA LEU A 93 -2.46 8.83 3.02
C LEU A 93 -3.33 9.22 4.22
N ASN A 94 -4.63 8.93 4.17
CA ASN A 94 -5.55 9.21 5.28
C ASN A 94 -5.12 8.50 6.56
N TYR A 95 -4.77 7.21 6.48
CA TYR A 95 -4.24 6.48 7.63
C TYR A 95 -3.02 7.19 8.22
N ILE A 96 -2.06 7.57 7.37
CA ILE A 96 -0.83 8.25 7.80
C ILE A 96 -1.15 9.60 8.46
N LEU A 97 -2.01 10.43 7.87
CA LEU A 97 -2.35 11.76 8.38
C LEU A 97 -3.15 11.71 9.70
N THR A 98 -3.90 10.65 9.93
CA THR A 98 -4.66 10.46 11.19
C THR A 98 -3.82 9.87 12.32
N ALA A 99 -2.63 9.34 12.01
CA ALA A 99 -1.70 8.82 13.02
C ALA A 99 -0.80 9.96 13.55
N PRO A 100 -0.73 10.18 14.88
CA PRO A 100 -0.05 11.36 15.45
C PRO A 100 1.46 11.41 15.18
N ASP A 101 2.10 10.25 14.98
CA ASP A 101 3.56 10.12 14.90
C ASP A 101 4.08 9.87 13.47
N LEU A 102 3.22 9.98 12.44
CA LEU A 102 3.61 9.72 11.06
C LEU A 102 3.54 11.00 10.24
N ASN A 103 4.64 11.32 9.55
CA ASN A 103 4.72 12.49 8.67
C ASN A 103 5.25 12.08 7.29
N PRO A 104 4.42 12.09 6.23
CA PRO A 104 4.84 11.68 4.90
C PRO A 104 5.41 12.85 4.08
N ASP A 105 6.46 12.58 3.30
CA ASP A 105 6.87 13.46 2.21
C ASP A 105 6.08 13.09 0.95
N LEU A 106 5.40 14.07 0.34
CA LEU A 106 4.57 13.88 -0.85
C LEU A 106 5.18 14.55 -2.08
N ILE A 107 5.21 13.82 -3.19
CA ILE A 107 5.45 14.38 -4.53
C ILE A 107 4.16 14.24 -5.33
N MET A 108 3.62 15.36 -5.77
CA MET A 108 2.33 15.44 -6.45
C MET A 108 2.47 16.00 -7.86
N ARG A 109 1.50 15.69 -8.73
CA ARG A 109 1.29 16.30 -10.04
C ARG A 109 -0.19 16.65 -10.18
N GLY A 110 -0.50 17.93 -10.05
CA GLY A 110 -1.88 18.37 -9.83
C GLY A 110 -2.43 17.72 -8.56
N THR A 111 -3.61 17.12 -8.65
CA THR A 111 -4.27 16.40 -7.55
C THR A 111 -3.78 14.96 -7.36
N LYS A 112 -2.93 14.45 -8.27
CA LYS A 112 -2.46 13.06 -8.23
C LYS A 112 -1.16 12.95 -7.41
N ILE A 113 -1.16 12.06 -6.44
CA ILE A 113 0.05 11.67 -5.68
C ILE A 113 0.91 10.82 -6.61
N ILE A 114 2.13 11.25 -6.96
CA ILE A 114 3.06 10.45 -7.78
C ILE A 114 3.86 9.50 -6.90
N MET A 115 4.36 10.03 -5.77
CA MET A 115 5.15 9.28 -4.79
C MET A 115 4.81 9.80 -3.40
N MET A 116 4.75 8.89 -2.45
CA MET A 116 4.69 9.21 -1.03
C MET A 116 5.85 8.48 -0.34
N ARG A 117 6.53 9.15 0.58
CA ARG A 117 7.61 8.56 1.37
C ARG A 117 7.30 8.74 2.84
N LEU A 118 7.50 7.68 3.60
CA LEU A 118 7.44 7.69 5.05
C LEU A 118 8.74 7.05 5.55
N GLU A 119 9.71 7.87 5.97
CA GLU A 119 11.05 7.42 6.35
C GLU A 119 11.72 6.52 5.27
N ASN A 120 11.94 5.24 5.59
CA ASN A 120 12.52 4.22 4.72
C ASN A 120 11.48 3.44 3.89
N VAL A 121 10.22 3.85 3.93
CA VAL A 121 9.11 3.31 3.13
C VAL A 121 8.82 4.24 1.95
N LYS A 122 8.79 3.70 0.73
CA LYS A 122 8.40 4.41 -0.49
C LYS A 122 7.12 3.81 -1.06
N PHE A 123 6.11 4.64 -1.28
CA PHE A 123 4.86 4.29 -1.93
C PHE A 123 4.88 4.79 -3.38
N LEU A 124 4.76 3.86 -4.33
CA LEU A 124 4.85 4.07 -5.77
C LEU A 124 3.60 3.57 -6.49
N ASP A 125 3.45 3.99 -7.74
CA ASP A 125 2.39 3.53 -8.63
C ASP A 125 3.02 2.71 -9.72
N SER A 126 2.54 1.51 -9.97
CA SER A 126 3.00 0.74 -11.12
C SER A 126 2.82 1.51 -12.43
N THR A 127 1.71 2.23 -12.62
CA THR A 127 1.39 2.94 -13.87
C THR A 127 2.36 4.07 -14.23
N ASN A 128 3.11 4.61 -13.26
CA ASN A 128 4.09 5.66 -13.53
C ASN A 128 5.45 5.11 -13.98
N TYR A 129 5.71 3.80 -13.80
CA TYR A 129 7.01 3.19 -14.04
C TYR A 129 6.95 1.99 -14.98
N PHE A 130 5.81 1.33 -15.07
CA PHE A 130 5.54 0.19 -15.93
C PHE A 130 4.37 0.56 -16.85
N PRO A 131 4.54 0.57 -18.18
CA PRO A 131 3.42 0.64 -19.10
C PRO A 131 2.68 -0.69 -19.05
N ILE A 132 1.79 -0.82 -18.07
CA ILE A 132 0.85 -1.94 -17.96
C ILE A 132 -0.40 -1.46 -18.72
N ALA A 133 -0.64 -2.09 -19.88
CA ALA A 133 -1.79 -1.83 -20.74
C ALA A 133 -3.04 -2.55 -20.20
#